data_AF-A0A4P6HDZ3-F1
#
_entry.id   AF-A0A4P6HDZ3-F1
#
_cell.length_a   1.000
_cell.length_b   1.000
_cell.length_c   1.000
_cell.angle_alpha   90.00
_cell.angle_beta   90.00
_cell.angle_gamma   90.00
#
_symmetry.space_group_name_H-M   'P 1'
#
loop_
_entity.id
_entity.type
_entity.pdbx_description
1 polymer ?
#
loop_
_entity_poly.entity_id
_entity_poly.type
_entity_poly.pdbx_seq_one_letter_code
_entity_poly.pdbx_strand_id
1 'polypeptide(L)'
;MRGALVVVLGALLLALLVGLWRAREDMRDELSGALAQAEMSALLIAANTIDDDELVAAVRALRDAGGSRHLDVRLVDGAGQVRLEPKPEPPASAVLGLLVQLNRVLFAPPRPQTVAAALPRPDGPAWQVQWIASHDSEQRESLVQLVEMMSLLAGCGLLMLGVMHWRVRRSFRALAPLLSAIEQVERQDLGEVRALPAMPIRELDVIAHALRHLAGALEEAEARRRLLGAQVLTLQEDERNHLARELHDELGQHLTALRVDASWLQRRLAHEPELAAVVAGMSEHCSRIQSEVRALLTRLRPLGTADSAHADGGERVERLRALLETLVQAWVQSPGRSTRYTLAFDSVGLGDNDRLPRELVLTVYRISQEALTNVARHAQASEARLSVRIVRVPGATTALLDWAVEDDGCGLDDAGAWQRGNGLAGVKDRVWSAGGDLEWQPASTAASGAGGPGLKLHARLPFAVIDDGSNVNNLSAPTSAEQERTS
;
A
#
# COMPACT_ATOMS: atom_id res chain seq x y z
N MET A 1 -3.88 -25.63 13.57
CA MET A 1 -3.96 -26.99 14.16
C MET A 1 -3.53 -28.10 13.20
N ARG A 2 -4.11 -28.27 12.01
CA ARG A 2 -3.76 -29.37 11.06
C ARG A 2 -2.25 -29.53 10.78
N GLY A 3 -1.54 -28.43 10.52
CA GLY A 3 -0.10 -28.52 10.25
C GLY A 3 0.78 -28.85 11.46
N ALA A 4 0.34 -28.53 12.69
CA ALA A 4 1.05 -28.96 13.89
C ALA A 4 0.84 -30.46 14.13
N LEU A 5 -0.38 -30.96 13.87
CA LEU A 5 -0.70 -32.38 13.95
C LEU A 5 0.17 -33.21 12.99
N VAL A 6 0.37 -32.75 11.75
CA VAL A 6 1.20 -33.44 10.76
C VAL A 6 2.66 -33.52 11.21
N VAL A 7 3.20 -32.45 11.79
CA VAL A 7 4.59 -32.43 12.29
C VAL A 7 4.76 -33.38 13.47
N VAL A 8 3.80 -33.40 14.40
CA VAL A 8 3.81 -34.33 15.55
C VAL A 8 3.70 -35.77 15.07
N LEU A 9 2.76 -36.08 14.18
CA LEU A 9 2.62 -37.41 13.59
C LEU A 9 3.88 -37.86 12.85
N GLY A 10 4.50 -36.95 12.08
CA GLY A 10 5.76 -37.22 11.39
C GLY A 10 6.91 -37.52 12.35
N ALA A 11 7.04 -36.76 13.44
CA ALA A 11 8.05 -37.00 14.46
C ALA A 11 7.83 -38.33 15.20
N LEU A 12 6.58 -38.67 15.53
CA LEU A 12 6.23 -39.96 16.14
C LEU A 12 6.52 -41.14 15.20
N LEU A 13 6.21 -41.00 13.91
CA LEU A 13 6.52 -42.02 12.91
C LEU A 13 8.04 -42.22 12.77
N LEU A 14 8.81 -41.13 12.73
CA LEU A 14 10.26 -41.20 12.68
C LEU A 14 10.83 -41.91 13.92
N ALA A 15 10.35 -41.55 15.11
CA ALA A 15 10.75 -42.20 16.35
C ALA A 15 10.41 -43.70 16.36
N LEU A 16 9.23 -44.07 15.85
CA LEU A 16 8.82 -45.47 15.71
C LEU A 16 9.73 -46.23 14.73
N LEU A 17 10.06 -45.66 13.57
CA LEU A 17 10.93 -46.28 12.58
C LEU A 17 12.35 -46.49 13.12
N VAL A 18 12.89 -45.49 13.82
CA VAL A 18 14.20 -45.61 14.48
C VAL A 18 14.16 -46.67 15.58
N GLY A 19 13.09 -46.71 16.38
CA GLY A 19 12.89 -47.73 17.41
C GLY A 19 12.81 -49.16 16.83
N LEU A 20 12.07 -49.35 15.74
CA LEU A 20 11.99 -50.64 15.04
C LEU A 20 13.32 -51.06 14.43
N TRP A 21 14.06 -50.12 13.83
CA TRP A 21 15.38 -50.38 13.29
C TRP A 21 16.35 -50.83 14.38
N ARG A 22 16.32 -50.16 15.53
CA ARG A 22 17.14 -50.51 16.68
C ARG A 22 16.79 -51.87 17.26
N ALA A 23 15.51 -52.13 17.52
CA ALA A 23 15.05 -53.43 18.02
C ALA A 23 15.46 -54.60 17.11
N ARG A 24 15.53 -54.35 15.79
CA ARG A 24 16.04 -55.33 14.83
C ARG A 24 17.54 -55.60 14.99
N GLU A 25 18.32 -54.56 15.25
CA GLU A 25 19.75 -54.69 15.46
C GLU A 25 20.05 -55.38 16.80
N ASP A 26 19.37 -54.98 17.87
CA ASP A 26 19.45 -55.63 19.18
C ASP A 26 19.11 -57.13 19.06
N MET A 27 18.06 -57.51 18.31
CA MET A 27 17.72 -58.91 18.06
C MET A 27 18.81 -59.69 17.30
N ARG A 28 19.48 -59.07 16.32
CA ARG A 28 20.57 -59.71 15.58
C ARG A 28 21.77 -59.93 16.49
N ASP A 29 22.07 -58.94 17.30
CA ASP A 29 23.16 -58.95 18.25
C ASP A 29 22.93 -60.04 19.31
N GLU A 30 21.73 -60.15 19.87
CA GLU A 30 21.34 -61.21 20.81
C GLU A 30 21.43 -62.61 20.20
N LEU A 31 20.93 -62.78 18.97
CA LEU A 31 21.02 -64.06 18.26
C LEU A 31 22.47 -64.47 18.01
N SER A 32 23.33 -63.51 17.66
CA SER A 32 24.76 -63.76 17.45
C SER A 32 25.47 -64.18 18.74
N GLY A 33 25.14 -63.55 19.87
CA GLY A 33 25.66 -63.93 21.18
C GLY A 33 25.20 -65.32 21.62
N ALA A 34 23.92 -65.65 21.41
CA ALA A 34 23.38 -66.96 21.74
C ALA A 34 24.04 -68.09 20.92
N LEU A 35 24.26 -67.87 19.62
CA LEU A 35 24.96 -68.83 18.74
C LEU A 35 26.39 -69.08 19.21
N ALA A 36 27.12 -68.03 19.52
CA ALA A 36 28.51 -68.17 19.95
C ALA A 36 28.64 -68.78 21.36
N GLN A 37 27.66 -68.59 22.24
CA GLN A 37 27.57 -69.33 23.50
C GLN A 37 27.31 -70.84 23.27
N ALA A 38 26.51 -71.19 22.26
CA ALA A 38 26.29 -72.59 21.88
C ALA A 38 27.57 -73.22 21.31
N GLU A 39 28.30 -72.50 20.45
CA GLU A 39 29.61 -72.93 19.93
C GLU A 39 30.65 -73.11 21.05
N MET A 40 30.70 -72.16 22.00
CA MET A 40 31.55 -72.26 23.20
C MET A 40 31.21 -73.51 24.02
N SER A 41 29.92 -73.79 24.21
CA SER A 41 29.47 -74.97 24.96
C SER A 41 29.85 -76.26 24.25
N ALA A 42 29.71 -76.31 22.91
CA ALA A 42 30.10 -77.46 22.10
C ALA A 42 31.63 -77.71 22.17
N LEU A 43 32.44 -76.65 22.10
CA LEU A 43 33.89 -76.72 22.25
C LEU A 43 34.28 -77.27 23.63
N LEU A 44 33.64 -76.79 24.70
CA LEU A 44 33.90 -77.24 26.07
C LEU A 44 33.49 -78.70 26.30
N ILE A 45 32.42 -79.18 25.67
CA ILE A 45 32.03 -80.60 25.70
C ILE A 45 33.09 -81.47 24.99
N ALA A 46 33.64 -80.98 23.88
CA ALA A 46 34.71 -81.65 23.14
C ALA A 46 36.11 -81.47 23.76
N ALA A 47 36.22 -80.76 24.89
CA ALA A 47 37.52 -80.39 25.46
C ALA A 47 38.41 -81.60 25.78
N ASN A 48 37.83 -82.74 26.18
CA ASN A 48 38.61 -83.94 26.53
C ASN A 48 39.35 -84.57 25.33
N THR A 49 39.06 -84.13 24.10
CA THR A 49 39.72 -84.61 22.86
C THR A 49 40.64 -83.58 22.22
N ILE A 50 40.79 -82.39 22.81
CA ILE A 50 41.55 -81.25 22.28
C ILE A 50 42.75 -80.97 23.18
N ASP A 51 43.89 -80.61 22.60
CA ASP A 51 45.09 -80.24 23.37
C ASP A 51 44.87 -78.97 24.22
N ASP A 52 45.63 -78.82 25.31
CA ASP A 52 45.46 -77.72 26.28
C ASP A 52 45.61 -76.34 25.59
N ASP A 53 46.64 -76.17 24.75
CA ASP A 53 46.92 -74.89 24.09
C ASP A 53 45.92 -74.59 22.97
N GLU A 54 45.47 -75.62 22.25
CA GLU A 54 44.45 -75.49 21.19
C GLU A 54 43.08 -75.12 21.78
N LEU A 55 42.71 -75.71 22.92
CA LEU A 55 41.50 -75.37 23.65
C LEU A 55 41.52 -73.91 24.13
N VAL A 56 42.62 -73.46 24.74
CA VAL A 56 42.76 -72.07 25.20
C VAL A 56 42.72 -71.09 24.03
N ALA A 57 43.35 -71.42 22.90
CA ALA A 57 43.32 -70.60 21.69
C ALA A 57 41.90 -70.54 21.07
N ALA A 58 41.19 -71.67 21.01
CA ALA A 58 39.84 -71.74 20.47
C ALA A 58 38.83 -71.00 21.36
N VAL A 59 38.88 -71.19 22.69
CA VAL A 59 38.04 -70.44 23.65
C VAL A 59 38.34 -68.94 23.57
N ARG A 60 39.61 -68.55 23.45
CA ARG A 60 39.98 -67.14 23.26
C ARG A 60 39.45 -66.57 21.96
N ALA A 61 39.56 -67.30 20.85
CA ALA A 61 39.06 -66.87 19.55
C ALA A 61 37.53 -66.68 19.54
N LEU A 62 36.77 -67.62 20.13
CA LEU A 62 35.32 -67.51 20.27
C LEU A 62 34.89 -66.34 21.17
N ARG A 63 35.60 -66.12 22.29
CA ARG A 63 35.37 -64.96 23.16
C ARG A 63 35.67 -63.64 22.45
N ASP A 64 36.79 -63.56 21.74
CA ASP A 64 37.27 -62.34 21.09
C ASP A 64 36.46 -62.02 19.82
N ALA A 65 35.90 -63.04 19.14
CA ALA A 65 34.97 -62.93 18.01
C ALA A 65 33.59 -62.36 18.40
N GLY A 66 33.38 -62.00 19.68
CA GLY A 66 32.15 -61.35 20.16
C GLY A 66 31.14 -62.31 20.78
N GLY A 67 31.58 -63.51 21.17
CA GLY A 67 30.68 -64.63 21.43
C GLY A 67 29.86 -64.59 22.72
N SER A 68 30.09 -63.63 23.60
CA SER A 68 29.37 -63.55 24.87
C SER A 68 29.41 -62.12 25.42
N ARG A 69 28.50 -61.27 24.92
CA ARG A 69 28.43 -59.83 25.27
C ARG A 69 28.32 -59.55 26.77
N HIS A 70 27.72 -60.48 27.51
CA HIS A 70 27.42 -60.34 28.95
C HIS A 70 28.00 -61.46 29.83
N LEU A 71 28.69 -62.43 29.22
CA LEU A 71 29.25 -63.59 29.90
C LEU A 71 30.73 -63.66 29.57
N ASP A 72 31.60 -63.47 30.55
CA ASP A 72 33.02 -63.70 30.35
C ASP A 72 33.41 -65.11 30.76
N VAL A 73 34.48 -65.63 30.18
CA VAL A 73 34.97 -66.99 30.46
C VAL A 73 36.36 -66.90 31.05
N ARG A 74 36.50 -67.44 32.27
CA ARG A 74 37.78 -67.64 32.93
C ARG A 74 38.11 -69.13 32.98
N LEU A 75 39.28 -69.50 32.46
CA LEU A 75 39.79 -70.87 32.51
C LEU A 75 40.87 -70.98 33.56
N VAL A 76 40.69 -71.91 34.51
CA VAL A 76 41.66 -72.22 35.56
C VAL A 76 42.09 -73.67 35.40
N ASP A 77 43.39 -73.92 35.35
CA ASP A 77 43.92 -75.28 35.25
C ASP A 77 43.82 -76.03 36.59
N GLY A 78 44.10 -77.34 36.57
CA GLY A 78 44.03 -78.17 37.78
C GLY A 78 45.11 -77.90 38.84
N ALA A 79 46.07 -77.01 38.55
CA ALA A 79 47.02 -76.46 39.53
C ALA A 79 46.55 -75.11 40.11
N GLY A 80 45.38 -74.61 39.68
CA GLY A 80 44.83 -73.33 40.10
C GLY A 80 45.38 -72.12 39.35
N GLN A 81 46.17 -72.31 38.28
CA GLN A 81 46.66 -71.21 37.45
C GLN A 81 45.63 -70.79 36.41
N VAL A 82 45.46 -69.48 36.24
CA VAL A 82 44.53 -68.93 35.26
C VAL A 82 45.16 -68.98 33.87
N ARG A 83 44.57 -69.74 32.96
CA ARG A 83 45.00 -69.88 31.56
C ARG A 83 44.32 -68.87 30.64
N LEU A 84 43.15 -68.38 31.04
CA LEU A 84 42.41 -67.33 30.34
C LEU A 84 41.75 -66.40 31.36
N GLU A 85 42.17 -65.13 31.38
CA GLU A 85 41.53 -64.08 32.18
C GLU A 85 40.36 -63.43 31.44
N PRO A 86 39.38 -62.85 32.16
CA PRO A 86 38.31 -62.06 31.58
C PRO A 86 38.82 -60.96 30.65
N LYS A 87 38.05 -60.66 29.60
CA LYS A 87 38.33 -59.57 28.67
C LYS A 87 38.28 -58.23 29.41
N PRO A 88 39.35 -57.41 29.35
CA PRO A 88 39.32 -56.09 29.95
C PRO A 88 38.32 -55.20 29.19
N GLU A 89 37.50 -54.44 29.93
CA GLU A 89 36.56 -53.52 29.32
C GLU A 89 37.29 -52.35 28.65
N PRO A 90 36.87 -51.93 27.44
CA PRO A 90 37.43 -50.75 26.79
C PRO A 90 37.15 -49.48 27.62
N PRO A 91 38.01 -48.45 27.52
CA PRO A 91 37.80 -47.20 28.22
C PRO A 91 36.53 -46.50 27.70
N ALA A 92 35.69 -46.02 28.63
CA ALA A 92 34.49 -45.27 28.30
C ALA A 92 34.82 -43.83 27.84
N SER A 93 33.97 -43.24 27.01
CA SER A 93 34.04 -41.81 26.68
C SER A 93 33.79 -40.94 27.93
N ALA A 94 34.25 -39.69 27.95
CA ALA A 94 34.16 -38.82 29.13
C ALA A 94 32.70 -38.66 29.65
N VAL A 95 31.73 -38.55 28.74
CA VAL A 95 30.31 -38.41 29.09
C VAL A 95 29.75 -39.73 29.66
N LEU A 96 30.06 -40.86 29.00
CA LEU A 96 29.61 -42.16 29.48
C LEU A 96 30.27 -42.52 30.82
N GLY A 97 31.54 -42.18 31.00
CA GLY A 97 32.26 -42.37 32.26
C GLY A 97 31.62 -41.60 33.42
N LEU A 98 31.19 -40.35 33.17
CA LEU A 98 30.47 -39.55 34.17
C LEU A 98 29.11 -40.17 34.51
N LEU A 99 28.37 -40.67 33.51
CA LEU A 99 27.08 -41.33 33.73
C LEU A 99 27.22 -42.66 34.49
N VAL A 100 28.23 -43.46 34.17
CA VAL A 100 28.56 -44.70 34.90
C VAL A 100 28.95 -44.40 36.34
N GLN A 101 29.77 -43.36 36.56
CA GLN A 101 30.15 -42.94 37.91
C GLN A 101 28.94 -42.46 38.72
N LEU A 102 28.07 -41.66 38.10
CA LEU A 102 26.83 -41.19 38.72
C LEU A 102 25.89 -42.36 39.05
N ASN A 103 25.74 -43.31 38.13
CA ASN A 103 24.93 -44.51 38.35
C ASN A 103 25.44 -45.32 39.54
N ARG A 104 26.76 -45.53 39.65
CA ARG A 104 27.40 -46.22 40.79
C ARG A 104 27.24 -45.51 42.13
N VAL A 105 27.12 -44.18 42.13
CA VAL A 105 26.85 -43.41 43.36
C VAL A 105 25.39 -43.58 43.80
N LEU A 106 24.47 -43.65 42.84
CA LEU A 106 23.04 -43.76 43.10
C LEU A 106 22.57 -45.20 43.37
N PHE A 107 23.23 -46.18 42.77
CA PHE A 107 22.87 -47.58 42.81
C PHE A 107 24.11 -48.42 43.14
N ALA A 108 24.01 -49.27 44.17
CA ALA A 108 25.11 -50.17 44.52
C ALA A 108 25.37 -51.18 43.38
N PRO A 109 26.63 -51.43 43.00
CA PRO A 109 26.93 -52.38 41.95
C PRO A 109 26.50 -53.79 42.39
N PRO A 110 25.76 -54.53 41.53
CA PRO A 110 25.39 -55.90 41.81
C PRO A 110 26.63 -56.78 41.98
N ARG A 111 26.53 -57.81 42.83
CA ARG A 111 27.64 -58.77 43.01
C ARG A 111 27.82 -59.58 41.72
N PRO A 112 29.07 -59.81 41.27
CA PRO A 112 29.32 -60.64 40.10
C PRO A 112 28.76 -62.04 40.35
N GLN A 113 27.96 -62.52 39.40
CA GLN A 113 27.43 -63.87 39.43
C GLN A 113 28.37 -64.75 38.62
N THR A 114 28.95 -65.75 39.29
CA THR A 114 29.90 -66.66 38.67
C THR A 114 29.37 -68.08 38.76
N VAL A 115 29.27 -68.75 37.61
CA VAL A 115 28.93 -70.18 37.54
C VAL A 115 30.20 -70.92 37.15
N ALA A 116 30.53 -71.99 37.87
CA ALA A 116 31.71 -72.78 37.58
C ALA A 116 31.36 -74.24 37.28
N ALA A 117 31.99 -74.81 36.25
CA ALA A 117 31.91 -76.22 35.92
C ALA A 117 33.30 -76.86 35.89
N ALA A 118 33.37 -78.11 36.31
CA ALA A 118 34.58 -78.93 36.16
C ALA A 118 34.70 -79.39 34.71
N LEU A 119 35.89 -79.22 34.15
CA LEU A 119 36.25 -79.60 32.80
C LEU A 119 37.24 -80.78 32.88
N PRO A 120 36.80 -82.02 32.63
CA PRO A 120 37.67 -83.18 32.71
C PRO A 120 38.76 -83.10 31.64
N ARG A 121 40.01 -83.44 32.02
CA ARG A 121 41.16 -83.55 31.12
C ARG A 121 41.68 -85.00 31.11
N PRO A 122 42.20 -85.49 29.98
CA PRO A 122 42.60 -86.88 29.85
C PRO A 122 43.85 -87.23 30.69
N ASP A 123 44.75 -86.26 30.92
CA ASP A 123 46.06 -86.48 31.56
C ASP A 123 46.31 -85.68 32.86
N GLY A 124 45.26 -85.30 33.62
CA GLY A 124 45.48 -84.52 34.84
C GLY A 124 44.23 -84.13 35.65
N PRO A 125 44.42 -83.35 36.73
CA PRO A 125 43.31 -82.79 37.51
C PRO A 125 42.37 -81.96 36.63
N ALA A 126 41.06 -82.10 36.86
CA ALA A 126 40.04 -81.38 36.10
C ALA A 126 40.28 -79.87 36.16
N TRP A 127 40.19 -79.22 35.01
CA TRP A 127 40.21 -77.77 34.91
C TRP A 127 38.88 -77.21 35.40
N GLN A 128 38.83 -75.91 35.68
CA GLN A 128 37.61 -75.21 36.04
C GLN A 128 37.30 -74.14 35.00
N VAL A 129 36.12 -74.23 34.40
CA VAL A 129 35.57 -73.17 33.55
C VAL A 129 34.64 -72.34 34.42
N GLN A 130 34.90 -71.03 34.48
CA GLN A 130 34.05 -70.08 35.20
C GLN A 130 33.41 -69.13 34.20
N TRP A 131 32.08 -69.08 34.16
CA TRP A 131 31.31 -68.06 33.46
C TRP A 131 30.99 -66.92 34.43
N ILE A 132 31.37 -65.69 34.07
CA ILE A 132 31.22 -64.49 34.89
C ILE A 132 30.25 -63.55 34.19
N ALA A 133 29.09 -63.27 34.79
CA ALA A 133 28.17 -62.26 34.25
C ALA A 133 28.72 -60.84 34.45
N SER A 134 29.11 -60.17 33.37
CA SER A 134 29.71 -58.83 33.39
C SER A 134 28.63 -57.74 33.46
N HIS A 135 28.19 -57.43 34.68
CA HIS A 135 27.16 -56.42 34.93
C HIS A 135 27.57 -55.01 34.47
N ASP A 136 28.87 -54.69 34.50
CA ASP A 136 29.39 -53.39 34.04
C ASP A 136 29.19 -53.17 32.53
N SER A 137 29.24 -54.25 31.72
CA SER A 137 28.98 -54.21 30.28
C SER A 137 27.50 -53.94 29.98
N GLU A 138 26.60 -54.68 30.63
CA GLU A 138 25.14 -54.47 30.51
C GLU A 138 24.72 -53.06 30.94
N GLN A 139 25.29 -52.56 32.05
CA GLN A 139 25.01 -51.21 32.53
C GLN A 139 25.45 -50.14 31.53
N ARG A 140 26.66 -50.27 30.95
CA ARG A 140 27.13 -49.33 29.93
C ARG A 140 26.25 -49.34 28.69
N GLU A 141 25.84 -50.52 28.22
CA GLU A 141 24.96 -50.66 27.07
C GLU A 141 23.60 -49.99 27.31
N SER A 142 22.97 -50.24 28.47
CA SER A 142 21.70 -49.59 28.83
C SER A 142 21.81 -48.06 28.95
N LEU A 143 22.94 -47.55 29.44
CA LEU A 143 23.20 -46.10 29.52
C LEU A 143 23.40 -45.48 28.13
N VAL A 144 24.10 -46.17 27.23
CA VAL A 144 24.24 -45.74 25.82
C VAL A 144 22.87 -45.70 25.15
N GLN A 145 22.04 -46.73 25.34
CA GLN A 145 20.66 -46.77 24.85
C GLN A 145 19.82 -45.60 25.37
N LEU A 146 19.94 -45.26 26.66
CA LEU A 146 19.23 -44.14 27.26
C LEU A 146 19.68 -42.80 26.66
N VAL A 147 20.99 -42.58 26.52
CA VAL A 147 21.54 -41.35 25.92
C VAL A 147 21.08 -41.18 24.48
N GLU A 148 21.07 -42.27 23.70
CA GLU A 148 20.62 -42.23 22.31
C GLU A 148 19.10 -41.96 22.21
N MET A 149 18.27 -42.56 23.07
CA MET A 149 16.84 -42.27 23.13
C MET A 149 16.56 -40.82 23.54
N MET A 150 17.28 -40.29 24.54
CA MET A 150 17.17 -38.89 24.95
C MET A 150 17.60 -37.93 23.83
N SER A 151 18.67 -38.28 23.10
CA SER A 151 19.15 -37.48 21.97
C SER A 151 18.11 -37.44 20.83
N LEU A 152 17.45 -38.57 20.54
CA LEU A 152 16.38 -38.65 19.56
C LEU A 152 15.18 -37.78 19.95
N LEU A 153 14.75 -37.84 21.22
CA LEU A 153 13.66 -37.03 21.75
C LEU A 153 13.99 -35.53 21.69
N ALA A 154 15.20 -35.15 22.10
CA ALA A 154 15.68 -33.77 22.04
C ALA A 154 15.70 -33.25 20.58
N GLY A 155 16.20 -34.06 19.65
CA GLY A 155 16.21 -33.73 18.22
C GLY A 155 14.81 -33.51 17.64
N CYS A 156 13.86 -34.39 17.97
CA CYS A 156 12.45 -34.23 17.56
C CYS A 156 11.83 -32.96 18.16
N GLY A 157 12.11 -32.67 19.43
CA GLY A 157 11.65 -31.45 20.10
C GLY A 157 12.18 -30.17 19.45
N LEU A 158 13.48 -30.13 19.15
CA LEU A 158 14.12 -29.00 18.45
C LEU A 158 13.56 -28.80 17.04
N LEU A 159 13.34 -29.87 16.29
CA LEU A 159 12.71 -29.82 14.97
C LEU A 159 11.30 -29.21 15.06
N MET A 160 10.50 -29.66 16.03
CA MET A 160 9.15 -29.15 16.23
C MET A 160 9.14 -27.66 16.61
N LEU A 161 10.03 -27.23 17.50
CA LEU A 161 10.22 -25.82 17.85
C LEU A 161 10.64 -24.98 16.64
N GLY A 162 11.56 -25.48 15.81
CA GLY A 162 12.00 -24.81 14.59
C GLY A 162 10.86 -24.61 13.58
N VAL A 163 10.06 -25.66 13.34
CA VAL A 163 8.89 -25.58 12.45
C VAL A 163 7.82 -24.64 13.00
N MET A 164 7.57 -24.67 14.32
CA MET A 164 6.65 -23.75 14.98
C MET A 164 7.12 -22.30 14.79
N HIS A 165 8.39 -22.01 15.08
CA HIS A 165 8.98 -20.69 14.92
C HIS A 165 8.89 -20.17 13.48
N TRP A 166 9.21 -21.02 12.50
CA TRP A 166 9.08 -20.67 11.08
C TRP A 166 7.64 -20.33 10.70
N ARG A 167 6.67 -21.12 11.14
CA ARG A 167 5.24 -20.85 10.88
C ARG A 167 4.77 -19.55 11.51
N VAL A 168 5.15 -19.30 12.77
CA VAL A 168 4.78 -18.07 13.49
C VAL A 168 5.38 -16.84 12.80
N ARG A 169 6.67 -16.88 12.44
CA ARG A 169 7.30 -15.78 11.70
C ARG A 169 6.65 -15.54 10.34
N ARG A 170 6.27 -16.61 9.63
CA ARG A 170 5.55 -16.51 8.36
C ARG A 170 4.19 -15.85 8.53
N SER A 171 3.44 -16.16 9.60
CA SER A 171 2.14 -15.51 9.86
C SER A 171 2.28 -14.03 10.20
N PHE A 172 3.28 -13.64 11.00
CA PHE A 172 3.47 -12.22 11.36
C PHE A 172 3.93 -11.35 10.19
N ARG A 173 4.62 -11.93 9.19
CA ARG A 173 4.97 -11.20 7.95
C ARG A 173 3.74 -10.71 7.19
N ALA A 174 2.60 -11.41 7.29
CA ALA A 174 1.37 -11.00 6.63
C ALA A 174 0.68 -9.78 7.30
N LEU A 175 1.19 -9.30 8.44
CA LEU A 175 0.67 -8.12 9.10
C LEU A 175 1.20 -6.80 8.51
N ALA A 176 2.42 -6.81 7.95
CA ALA A 176 3.05 -5.62 7.39
C ALA A 176 2.22 -4.97 6.26
N PRO A 177 1.66 -5.73 5.29
CA PRO A 177 0.81 -5.16 4.24
C PRO A 177 -0.48 -4.52 4.78
N LEU A 178 -1.03 -5.04 5.88
CA LEU A 178 -2.23 -4.48 6.50
C LEU A 178 -1.96 -3.13 7.15
N LEU A 179 -0.81 -2.99 7.82
CA LEU A 179 -0.41 -1.72 8.42
C LEU A 179 -0.12 -0.65 7.36
N SER A 180 0.61 -1.03 6.30
CA SER A 180 0.86 -0.09 5.19
C SER A 180 -0.44 0.30 4.48
N ALA A 181 -1.39 -0.61 4.33
CA ALA A 181 -2.69 -0.30 3.75
C ALA A 181 -3.48 0.72 4.58
N ILE A 182 -3.42 0.65 5.92
CA ILE A 182 -4.07 1.65 6.79
C ILE A 182 -3.43 3.03 6.59
N GLU A 183 -2.10 3.10 6.55
CA GLU A 183 -1.37 4.35 6.32
C GLU A 183 -1.64 4.93 4.92
N GLN A 184 -1.81 4.08 3.92
CA GLN A 184 -2.18 4.47 2.56
C GLN A 184 -3.60 5.03 2.48
N VAL A 185 -4.56 4.43 3.20
CA VAL A 185 -5.93 4.99 3.32
C VAL A 185 -5.88 6.39 3.93
N GLU A 186 -5.05 6.63 4.94
CA GLU A 186 -4.88 7.97 5.53
C GLU A 186 -4.31 8.99 4.54
N ARG A 187 -3.39 8.56 3.67
CA ARG A 187 -2.82 9.38 2.59
C ARG A 187 -3.71 9.48 1.34
N GLN A 188 -4.91 8.90 1.37
CA GLN A 188 -5.83 8.82 0.24
C GLN A 188 -5.26 8.11 -1.01
N ASP A 189 -4.26 7.24 -0.84
CA ASP A 189 -3.72 6.42 -1.92
C ASP A 189 -4.36 5.02 -1.88
N LEU A 190 -5.47 4.86 -2.61
CA LEU A 190 -6.37 3.71 -2.45
C LEU A 190 -6.08 2.55 -3.42
N GLY A 191 -5.20 2.77 -4.41
CA GLY A 191 -4.91 1.79 -5.46
C GLY A 191 -4.24 0.52 -4.93
N GLU A 192 -3.22 0.68 -4.09
CA GLU A 192 -2.50 -0.46 -3.48
C GLU A 192 -3.35 -1.19 -2.42
N VAL A 193 -4.19 -0.47 -1.69
CA VAL A 193 -5.10 -1.05 -0.68
C VAL A 193 -6.07 -2.03 -1.33
N ARG A 194 -6.56 -1.72 -2.53
CA ARG A 194 -7.47 -2.59 -3.29
C ARG A 194 -6.80 -3.88 -3.78
N ALA A 195 -5.51 -3.78 -4.08
CA ALA A 195 -4.67 -4.90 -4.53
C ALA A 195 -4.08 -5.75 -3.39
N LEU A 196 -4.52 -5.53 -2.14
CA LEU A 196 -4.11 -6.34 -0.99
C LEU A 196 -4.25 -7.84 -1.30
N PRO A 197 -3.17 -8.64 -1.18
CA PRO A 197 -3.19 -10.06 -1.50
C PRO A 197 -4.06 -10.86 -0.53
N ALA A 198 -4.40 -12.09 -0.93
CA ALA A 198 -5.09 -13.03 -0.05
C ALA A 198 -4.22 -13.35 1.16
N MET A 199 -4.80 -13.25 2.36
CA MET A 199 -4.04 -13.45 3.59
C MET A 199 -3.96 -14.93 3.96
N PRO A 200 -2.83 -15.38 4.54
CA PRO A 200 -2.64 -16.80 4.89
C PRO A 200 -3.50 -17.27 6.07
N ILE A 201 -4.14 -16.35 6.77
CA ILE A 201 -4.95 -16.59 7.97
C ILE A 201 -6.34 -15.98 7.72
N ARG A 202 -7.40 -16.73 8.04
CA ARG A 202 -8.79 -16.32 7.78
C ARG A 202 -9.14 -15.01 8.47
N GLU A 203 -8.74 -14.82 9.72
CA GLU A 203 -9.01 -13.62 10.50
C GLU A 203 -8.36 -12.37 9.86
N LEU A 204 -7.12 -12.51 9.37
CA LEU A 204 -6.44 -11.43 8.64
C LEU A 204 -7.07 -11.18 7.26
N ASP A 205 -7.57 -12.22 6.60
CA ASP A 205 -8.21 -12.08 5.29
C ASP A 205 -9.55 -11.35 5.38
N VAL A 206 -10.30 -11.56 6.47
CA VAL A 206 -11.51 -10.78 6.78
C VAL A 206 -11.18 -9.29 6.95
N ILE A 207 -10.09 -8.97 7.66
CA ILE A 207 -9.64 -7.58 7.84
C ILE A 207 -9.20 -6.99 6.49
N ALA A 208 -8.42 -7.72 5.71
CA ALA A 208 -8.01 -7.30 4.37
C ALA A 208 -9.22 -7.04 3.46
N HIS A 209 -10.24 -7.90 3.53
CA HIS A 209 -11.49 -7.71 2.78
C HIS A 209 -12.26 -6.47 3.22
N ALA A 210 -12.36 -6.21 4.54
CA ALA A 210 -12.99 -5.00 5.06
C ALA A 210 -12.24 -3.73 4.61
N LEU A 211 -10.91 -3.74 4.61
CA LEU A 211 -10.09 -2.62 4.11
C LEU A 211 -10.30 -2.39 2.60
N ARG A 212 -10.30 -3.44 1.78
CA ARG A 212 -10.60 -3.33 0.34
C ARG A 212 -11.99 -2.75 0.08
N HIS A 213 -12.99 -3.18 0.86
CA HIS A 213 -14.35 -2.67 0.74
C HIS A 213 -14.44 -1.19 1.13
N LEU A 214 -13.79 -0.79 2.23
CA LEU A 214 -13.75 0.59 2.70
C LEU A 214 -13.05 1.52 1.70
N ALA A 215 -11.92 1.08 1.12
CA ALA A 215 -11.23 1.82 0.07
C ALA A 215 -12.13 2.05 -1.15
N GLY A 216 -12.84 1.01 -1.61
CA GLY A 216 -13.80 1.14 -2.71
C GLY A 216 -14.96 2.09 -2.40
N ALA A 217 -15.50 2.04 -1.18
CA ALA A 217 -16.58 2.94 -0.76
C ALA A 217 -16.13 4.41 -0.69
N LEU A 218 -14.90 4.67 -0.25
CA LEU A 218 -14.30 6.01 -0.22
C LEU A 218 -14.13 6.59 -1.62
N GLU A 219 -13.57 5.83 -2.56
CA GLU A 219 -13.43 6.26 -3.97
C GLU A 219 -14.80 6.61 -4.57
N GLU A 220 -15.81 5.78 -4.32
CA GLU A 220 -17.15 6.00 -4.85
C GLU A 220 -17.81 7.24 -4.23
N ALA A 221 -17.64 7.46 -2.93
CA ALA A 221 -18.11 8.66 -2.25
C ALA A 221 -17.43 9.93 -2.78
N GLU A 222 -16.12 9.88 -3.04
CA GLU A 222 -15.36 11.00 -3.60
C GLU A 222 -15.77 11.29 -5.05
N ALA A 223 -15.97 10.25 -5.86
CA ALA A 223 -16.48 10.38 -7.23
C ALA A 223 -17.89 11.02 -7.24
N ARG A 224 -18.80 10.57 -6.36
CA ARG A 224 -20.12 11.18 -6.20
C ARG A 224 -20.02 12.63 -5.74
N ARG A 225 -19.12 12.95 -4.81
CA ARG A 225 -18.89 14.32 -4.33
C ARG A 225 -18.47 15.24 -5.47
N ARG A 226 -17.52 14.79 -6.32
CA ARG A 226 -17.06 15.55 -7.50
C ARG A 226 -18.19 15.76 -8.52
N LEU A 227 -18.97 14.71 -8.80
CA LEU A 227 -20.12 14.79 -9.71
C LEU A 227 -21.17 15.79 -9.21
N LEU A 228 -21.55 15.71 -7.93
CA LEU A 228 -22.52 16.62 -7.33
C LEU A 228 -21.99 18.06 -7.30
N GLY A 229 -20.69 18.25 -7.01
CA GLY A 229 -20.05 19.56 -7.09
C GLY A 229 -20.17 20.19 -8.48
N ALA A 230 -19.90 19.41 -9.54
CA ALA A 230 -20.07 19.87 -10.91
C ALA A 230 -21.54 20.22 -11.23
N GLN A 231 -22.50 19.39 -10.82
CA GLN A 231 -23.93 19.65 -11.04
C GLN A 231 -24.40 20.93 -10.34
N VAL A 232 -23.97 21.17 -9.10
CA VAL A 232 -24.32 22.39 -8.37
C VAL A 232 -23.78 23.63 -9.08
N LEU A 233 -22.56 23.57 -9.63
CA LEU A 233 -21.99 24.67 -10.40
C LEU A 233 -22.81 24.96 -11.67
N THR A 234 -23.19 23.92 -12.42
CA THR A 234 -24.06 24.07 -13.60
C THR A 234 -25.41 24.66 -13.25
N LEU A 235 -26.09 24.15 -12.20
CA LEU A 235 -27.38 24.68 -11.75
C LEU A 235 -27.29 26.14 -11.30
N GLN A 236 -26.21 26.52 -10.60
CA GLN A 236 -25.99 27.92 -10.23
C GLN A 236 -25.80 28.83 -11.45
N GLU A 237 -25.21 28.32 -12.52
CA GLU A 237 -25.05 29.08 -13.77
C GLU A 237 -26.37 29.22 -14.53
N ASP A 238 -27.15 28.15 -14.61
CA ASP A 238 -28.47 28.17 -15.22
C ASP A 238 -29.39 29.14 -14.48
N GLU A 239 -29.36 29.14 -13.15
CA GLU A 239 -30.14 30.07 -12.32
C GLU A 239 -29.68 31.52 -12.52
N ARG A 240 -28.37 31.79 -12.52
CA ARG A 240 -27.85 33.14 -12.84
C ARG A 240 -28.29 33.60 -14.22
N ASN A 241 -28.28 32.70 -15.20
CA ASN A 241 -28.70 32.98 -16.57
C ASN A 241 -30.21 33.24 -16.67
N HIS A 242 -31.00 32.54 -15.87
CA HIS A 242 -32.44 32.74 -15.76
C HIS A 242 -32.78 34.09 -15.13
N LEU A 243 -32.20 34.39 -13.96
CA LEU A 243 -32.38 35.66 -13.25
C LEU A 243 -31.95 36.86 -14.10
N ALA A 244 -30.84 36.76 -14.83
CA ALA A 244 -30.41 37.83 -15.72
C ALA A 244 -31.43 38.14 -16.83
N ARG A 245 -32.10 37.11 -17.37
CA ARG A 245 -33.13 37.28 -18.40
C ARG A 245 -34.39 37.91 -17.81
N GLU A 246 -34.90 37.37 -16.70
CA GLU A 246 -36.09 37.92 -16.03
C GLU A 246 -35.90 39.38 -15.62
N LEU A 247 -34.74 39.72 -15.02
CA LEU A 247 -34.42 41.10 -14.66
C LEU A 247 -34.31 42.01 -15.88
N HIS A 248 -33.79 41.53 -17.03
CA HIS A 248 -33.70 42.34 -18.24
C HIS A 248 -35.08 42.57 -18.87
N ASP A 249 -35.88 41.52 -18.96
CA ASP A 249 -37.16 41.53 -19.64
C ASP A 249 -38.22 42.27 -18.83
N GLU A 250 -38.37 41.98 -17.53
CA GLU A 250 -39.41 42.64 -16.72
C GLU A 250 -39.00 44.04 -16.27
N LEU A 251 -37.88 44.19 -15.54
CA LEU A 251 -37.49 45.50 -15.00
C LEU A 251 -37.04 46.46 -16.10
N GLY A 252 -36.35 45.96 -17.12
CA GLY A 252 -35.89 46.78 -18.25
C GLY A 252 -37.05 47.40 -19.02
N GLN A 253 -38.11 46.62 -19.29
CA GLN A 253 -39.29 47.11 -20.00
C GLN A 253 -40.11 48.07 -19.14
N HIS A 254 -40.37 47.74 -17.86
CA HIS A 254 -41.13 48.61 -16.96
C HIS A 254 -40.44 49.97 -16.74
N LEU A 255 -39.12 50.00 -16.53
CA LEU A 255 -38.37 51.26 -16.39
C LEU A 255 -38.38 52.09 -17.67
N THR A 256 -38.37 51.43 -18.84
CA THR A 256 -38.47 52.12 -20.12
C THR A 256 -39.85 52.76 -20.29
N ALA A 257 -40.93 52.04 -19.95
CA ALA A 257 -42.29 52.58 -19.97
C ALA A 257 -42.44 53.77 -19.01
N LEU A 258 -42.00 53.64 -17.75
CA LEU A 258 -42.03 54.72 -16.77
C LEU A 258 -41.27 55.97 -17.23
N ARG A 259 -40.14 55.81 -17.93
CA ARG A 259 -39.41 56.94 -18.52
C ARG A 259 -40.18 57.61 -19.64
N VAL A 260 -40.87 56.85 -20.49
CA VAL A 260 -41.72 57.41 -21.55
C VAL A 260 -42.87 58.21 -20.94
N ASP A 261 -43.54 57.67 -19.93
CA ASP A 261 -44.63 58.34 -19.21
C ASP A 261 -44.15 59.60 -18.49
N ALA A 262 -43.00 59.54 -17.80
CA ALA A 262 -42.39 60.70 -17.15
C ALA A 262 -42.00 61.77 -18.18
N SER A 263 -41.42 61.38 -19.31
CA SER A 263 -41.06 62.30 -20.40
C SER A 263 -42.30 62.95 -21.03
N TRP A 264 -43.39 62.21 -21.16
CA TRP A 264 -44.68 62.71 -21.64
C TRP A 264 -45.29 63.72 -20.66
N LEU A 265 -45.32 63.39 -19.36
CA LEU A 265 -45.78 64.30 -18.30
C LEU A 265 -44.95 65.58 -18.23
N GLN A 266 -43.63 65.47 -18.36
CA GLN A 266 -42.71 66.62 -18.32
C GLN A 266 -43.01 67.62 -19.45
N ARG A 267 -43.39 67.15 -20.64
CA ARG A 267 -43.83 68.02 -21.74
C ARG A 267 -45.19 68.68 -21.48
N ARG A 268 -46.10 67.98 -20.80
CA ARG A 268 -47.48 68.47 -20.55
C ARG A 268 -47.55 69.47 -19.39
N LEU A 269 -46.69 69.30 -18.40
CA LEU A 269 -46.61 70.12 -17.18
C LEU A 269 -45.59 71.26 -17.27
N ALA A 270 -45.14 71.61 -18.47
CA ALA A 270 -44.11 72.63 -18.68
C ALA A 270 -44.47 74.03 -18.12
N HIS A 271 -45.76 74.27 -17.83
CA HIS A 271 -46.26 75.56 -17.32
C HIS A 271 -46.49 75.53 -15.78
N GLU A 272 -46.25 74.39 -15.13
CA GLU A 272 -46.44 74.16 -13.67
C GLU A 272 -45.10 73.77 -13.03
N PRO A 273 -44.28 74.74 -12.59
CA PRO A 273 -42.87 74.51 -12.23
C PRO A 273 -42.66 73.58 -11.03
N GLU A 274 -43.56 73.60 -10.04
CA GLU A 274 -43.48 72.69 -8.88
C GLU A 274 -43.71 71.23 -9.27
N LEU A 275 -44.70 70.95 -10.12
CA LEU A 275 -45.00 69.60 -10.61
C LEU A 275 -43.95 69.12 -11.62
N ALA A 276 -43.42 70.02 -12.45
CA ALA A 276 -42.33 69.72 -13.39
C ALA A 276 -41.05 69.26 -12.66
N ALA A 277 -40.73 69.86 -11.51
CA ALA A 277 -39.60 69.45 -10.68
C ALA A 277 -39.77 68.02 -10.11
N VAL A 278 -40.98 67.66 -9.67
CA VAL A 278 -41.29 66.31 -9.17
C VAL A 278 -41.14 65.27 -10.29
N VAL A 279 -41.67 65.54 -11.48
CA VAL A 279 -41.54 64.63 -12.64
C VAL A 279 -40.09 64.51 -13.12
N ALA A 280 -39.31 65.59 -13.06
CA ALA A 280 -37.88 65.54 -13.33
C ALA A 280 -37.14 64.61 -12.35
N GLY A 281 -37.47 64.70 -11.05
CA GLY A 281 -36.95 63.79 -10.01
C GLY A 281 -37.34 62.32 -10.24
N MET A 282 -38.58 62.05 -10.70
CA MET A 282 -39.00 60.69 -11.07
C MET A 282 -38.17 60.14 -12.24
N SER A 283 -37.88 60.96 -13.24
CA SER A 283 -37.06 60.58 -14.40
C SER A 283 -35.60 60.29 -13.98
N GLU A 284 -35.06 61.08 -13.06
CA GLU A 284 -33.73 60.87 -12.49
C GLU A 284 -33.67 59.56 -11.66
N HIS A 285 -34.66 59.30 -10.81
CA HIS A 285 -34.75 58.04 -10.07
C HIS A 285 -34.86 56.83 -11.01
N CYS A 286 -35.66 56.93 -12.08
CA CYS A 286 -35.75 55.89 -13.10
C CYS A 286 -34.40 55.64 -13.80
N SER A 287 -33.66 56.71 -14.12
CA SER A 287 -32.32 56.64 -14.71
C SER A 287 -31.31 55.95 -13.77
N ARG A 288 -31.36 56.28 -12.47
CA ARG A 288 -30.52 55.64 -11.44
C ARG A 288 -30.85 54.16 -11.26
N ILE A 289 -32.12 53.80 -11.15
CA ILE A 289 -32.52 52.38 -11.04
C ILE A 289 -32.10 51.62 -12.31
N GLN A 290 -32.24 52.23 -13.49
CA GLN A 290 -31.82 51.60 -14.74
C GLN A 290 -30.29 51.38 -14.80
N SER A 291 -29.48 52.32 -14.28
CA SER A 291 -28.02 52.14 -14.22
C SER A 291 -27.63 51.07 -13.20
N GLU A 292 -28.30 51.01 -12.05
CA GLU A 292 -28.10 49.98 -11.03
C GLU A 292 -28.49 48.58 -11.53
N VAL A 293 -29.64 48.45 -12.20
CA VAL A 293 -30.07 47.19 -12.85
C VAL A 293 -29.09 46.76 -13.93
N ARG A 294 -28.61 47.68 -14.78
CA ARG A 294 -27.57 47.36 -15.79
C ARG A 294 -26.27 46.89 -15.14
N ALA A 295 -25.83 47.53 -14.06
CA ALA A 295 -24.66 47.10 -13.30
C ALA A 295 -24.85 45.70 -12.69
N LEU A 296 -26.06 45.38 -12.22
CA LEU A 296 -26.40 44.07 -11.65
C LEU A 296 -26.47 42.99 -12.73
N LEU A 297 -27.10 43.29 -13.87
CA LEU A 297 -27.10 42.43 -15.07
C LEU A 297 -25.69 42.16 -15.60
N THR A 298 -24.78 43.14 -15.53
CA THR A 298 -23.37 42.97 -15.93
C THR A 298 -22.65 41.98 -15.01
N ARG A 299 -23.01 41.94 -13.71
CA ARG A 299 -22.48 40.94 -12.76
C ARG A 299 -23.08 39.55 -13.00
N LEU A 300 -24.38 39.50 -13.32
CA LEU A 300 -25.10 38.26 -13.61
C LEU A 300 -24.88 37.76 -15.05
N ARG A 301 -24.16 38.50 -15.89
CA ARG A 301 -24.17 38.33 -17.35
C ARG A 301 -24.01 36.85 -17.73
N PRO A 302 -24.99 36.28 -18.46
CA PRO A 302 -24.84 35.00 -19.12
C PRO A 302 -23.76 35.15 -20.18
N LEU A 303 -22.69 34.37 -20.09
CA LEU A 303 -21.79 34.21 -21.23
C LEU A 303 -22.31 33.16 -22.21
N GLY A 304 -23.58 32.75 -22.06
CA GLY A 304 -24.11 31.54 -22.70
C GLY A 304 -25.37 31.65 -23.52
N THR A 305 -26.07 32.79 -23.59
CA THR A 305 -27.39 32.83 -24.23
C THR A 305 -27.45 33.57 -25.56
N ALA A 306 -27.93 32.80 -26.56
CA ALA A 306 -28.74 33.13 -27.73
C ALA A 306 -28.06 33.35 -29.09
N ASP A 307 -27.06 34.21 -29.26
CA ASP A 307 -26.53 34.46 -30.63
C ASP A 307 -25.44 33.48 -31.10
N SER A 308 -25.01 32.54 -30.26
CA SER A 308 -23.98 31.55 -30.60
C SER A 308 -24.40 30.09 -30.39
N ALA A 309 -25.70 29.82 -30.22
CA ALA A 309 -26.22 28.47 -29.95
C ALA A 309 -26.17 27.51 -31.16
N HIS A 310 -25.56 27.89 -32.29
CA HIS A 310 -25.50 27.09 -33.53
C HIS A 310 -24.09 26.84 -34.08
N ALA A 311 -23.02 27.11 -33.33
CA ALA A 311 -21.67 26.81 -33.80
C ALA A 311 -21.02 25.73 -32.92
N ASP A 312 -21.02 24.50 -33.43
CA ASP A 312 -20.32 23.31 -32.91
C ASP A 312 -18.77 23.43 -33.00
N GLY A 313 -18.25 24.66 -33.11
CA GLY A 313 -16.89 24.96 -33.61
C GLY A 313 -15.98 25.74 -32.65
N GLY A 314 -16.29 25.82 -31.35
CA GLY A 314 -15.48 26.61 -30.40
C GLY A 314 -15.54 28.12 -30.64
N GLU A 315 -14.69 28.88 -29.95
CA GLU A 315 -14.72 30.34 -29.91
C GLU A 315 -13.39 30.94 -30.38
N ARG A 316 -13.43 32.07 -31.09
CA ARG A 316 -12.22 32.77 -31.52
C ARG A 316 -11.45 33.38 -30.34
N VAL A 317 -10.12 33.42 -30.43
CA VAL A 317 -9.25 34.06 -29.42
C VAL A 317 -9.63 35.55 -29.23
N GLU A 318 -9.98 36.24 -30.32
CA GLU A 318 -10.44 37.63 -30.30
C GLU A 318 -11.68 37.83 -29.42
N ARG A 319 -12.57 36.83 -29.33
CA ARG A 319 -13.77 36.92 -28.50
C ARG A 319 -13.41 36.90 -27.01
N LEU A 320 -12.50 36.01 -26.60
CA LEU A 320 -12.02 36.00 -25.22
C LEU A 320 -11.35 37.35 -24.88
N ARG A 321 -10.49 37.86 -25.77
CA ARG A 321 -9.88 39.17 -25.62
C ARG A 321 -10.92 40.28 -25.43
N ALA A 322 -11.91 40.37 -26.30
CA ALA A 322 -12.96 41.39 -26.25
C ALA A 322 -13.81 41.28 -24.96
N LEU A 323 -14.11 40.07 -24.50
CA LEU A 323 -14.82 39.83 -23.25
C LEU A 323 -14.02 40.33 -22.03
N LEU A 324 -12.72 40.04 -21.97
CA LEU A 324 -11.85 40.50 -20.89
C LEU A 324 -11.60 42.01 -20.94
N GLU A 325 -11.45 42.60 -22.13
CA GLU A 325 -11.37 44.04 -22.32
C GLU A 325 -12.64 44.73 -21.81
N THR A 326 -13.82 44.21 -22.17
CA THR A 326 -15.10 44.73 -21.69
C THR A 326 -15.21 44.62 -20.17
N LEU A 327 -14.77 43.50 -19.59
CA LEU A 327 -14.78 43.29 -18.14
C LEU A 327 -13.88 44.30 -17.42
N VAL A 328 -12.64 44.51 -17.89
CA VAL A 328 -11.69 45.47 -17.31
C VAL A 328 -12.22 46.91 -17.46
N GLN A 329 -12.76 47.27 -18.62
CA GLN A 329 -13.34 48.60 -18.86
C GLN A 329 -14.52 48.90 -17.93
N ALA A 330 -15.36 47.91 -17.61
CA ALA A 330 -16.46 48.09 -16.66
C ALA A 330 -15.97 48.47 -15.25
N TRP A 331 -14.78 48.00 -14.84
CA TRP A 331 -14.16 48.39 -13.58
C TRP A 331 -13.51 49.78 -13.65
N VAL A 332 -12.87 50.13 -14.78
CA VAL A 332 -12.29 51.46 -15.01
C VAL A 332 -13.36 52.57 -14.96
N GLN A 333 -14.56 52.31 -15.49
CA GLN A 333 -15.65 53.28 -15.55
C GLN A 333 -16.53 53.33 -14.30
N SER A 334 -16.27 52.48 -13.29
CA SER A 334 -17.07 52.43 -12.07
C SER A 334 -16.84 53.67 -11.19
N PRO A 335 -17.87 54.51 -10.93
CA PRO A 335 -17.72 55.73 -10.12
C PRO A 335 -17.26 55.41 -8.68
N GLY A 336 -16.30 56.17 -8.15
CA GLY A 336 -15.91 56.13 -6.74
C GLY A 336 -14.81 55.13 -6.35
N ARG A 337 -14.06 54.57 -7.31
CA ARG A 337 -12.91 53.69 -7.02
C ARG A 337 -11.61 54.26 -7.60
N SER A 338 -10.55 54.26 -6.79
CA SER A 338 -9.22 54.80 -7.15
C SER A 338 -8.27 53.79 -7.78
N THR A 339 -8.68 52.52 -7.91
CA THR A 339 -7.84 51.43 -8.43
C THR A 339 -7.73 51.49 -9.96
N ARG A 340 -6.50 51.45 -10.49
CA ARG A 340 -6.21 51.35 -11.93
C ARG A 340 -6.22 49.89 -12.37
N TYR A 341 -7.10 49.54 -13.31
CA TYR A 341 -7.17 48.20 -13.89
C TYR A 341 -6.51 48.15 -15.28
N THR A 342 -5.67 47.13 -15.53
CA THR A 342 -4.99 46.92 -16.81
C THR A 342 -5.13 45.47 -17.32
N LEU A 343 -5.10 45.30 -18.64
CA LEU A 343 -5.13 43.98 -19.31
C LEU A 343 -3.86 43.81 -20.16
N ALA A 344 -3.15 42.70 -19.94
CA ALA A 344 -2.09 42.21 -20.83
C ALA A 344 -2.57 40.92 -21.49
N PHE A 345 -2.78 40.93 -22.80
CA PHE A 345 -3.25 39.76 -23.55
C PHE A 345 -2.26 39.43 -24.66
N ASP A 346 -1.78 38.19 -24.70
CA ASP A 346 -0.82 37.70 -25.69
C ASP A 346 -1.20 36.29 -26.16
N SER A 347 -0.98 36.00 -27.43
CA SER A 347 -1.25 34.69 -28.03
C SER A 347 -0.15 34.34 -29.04
N VAL A 348 0.55 33.24 -28.79
CA VAL A 348 1.70 32.81 -29.58
C VAL A 348 1.47 31.38 -30.10
N GLY A 349 1.63 31.19 -31.41
CA GLY A 349 1.56 29.87 -32.04
C GLY A 349 0.16 29.37 -32.38
N LEU A 350 -0.89 30.17 -32.14
CA LEU A 350 -2.24 29.91 -32.65
C LEU A 350 -2.40 30.49 -34.06
N GLY A 351 -3.01 29.74 -34.96
CA GLY A 351 -3.42 30.22 -36.28
C GLY A 351 -4.76 30.95 -36.24
N ASP A 352 -5.07 31.72 -37.29
CA ASP A 352 -6.31 32.52 -37.38
C ASP A 352 -7.60 31.67 -37.35
N ASN A 353 -7.49 30.39 -37.73
CA ASN A 353 -8.58 29.42 -37.74
C ASN A 353 -8.66 28.57 -36.47
N ASP A 354 -7.70 28.69 -35.55
CA ASP A 354 -7.78 27.98 -34.29
C ASP A 354 -8.92 28.53 -33.43
N ARG A 355 -9.57 27.64 -32.69
CA ARG A 355 -10.69 27.96 -31.81
C ARG A 355 -10.42 27.43 -30.40
N LEU A 356 -10.80 28.23 -29.42
CA LEU A 356 -10.77 27.91 -28.00
C LEU A 356 -12.04 27.12 -27.65
N PRO A 357 -11.95 26.07 -26.81
CA PRO A 357 -13.14 25.45 -26.25
C PRO A 357 -14.00 26.48 -25.52
N ARG A 358 -15.31 26.41 -25.72
CA ARG A 358 -16.26 27.35 -25.08
C ARG A 358 -16.13 27.35 -23.56
N GLU A 359 -16.02 26.16 -22.97
CA GLU A 359 -15.82 25.99 -21.52
C GLU A 359 -14.57 26.69 -20.99
N LEU A 360 -13.49 26.73 -21.78
CA LEU A 360 -12.28 27.46 -21.42
C LEU A 360 -12.55 28.97 -21.39
N VAL A 361 -13.21 29.51 -22.42
CA VAL A 361 -13.56 30.93 -22.50
C VAL A 361 -14.43 31.35 -21.31
N LEU A 362 -15.43 30.52 -20.98
CA LEU A 362 -16.31 30.71 -19.82
C LEU A 362 -15.51 30.70 -18.51
N THR A 363 -14.65 29.69 -18.34
CA THR A 363 -13.81 29.53 -17.15
C THR A 363 -12.92 30.75 -16.96
N VAL A 364 -12.15 31.15 -17.98
CA VAL A 364 -11.21 32.29 -17.91
C VAL A 364 -11.95 33.59 -17.61
N TYR A 365 -13.10 33.84 -18.23
CA TYR A 365 -13.88 35.03 -17.91
C TYR A 365 -14.39 35.01 -16.47
N ARG A 366 -14.92 33.89 -15.98
CA ARG A 366 -15.48 33.78 -14.62
C ARG A 366 -14.41 33.94 -13.55
N ILE A 367 -13.26 33.29 -13.71
CA ILE A 367 -12.14 33.46 -12.77
C ILE A 367 -11.62 34.91 -12.79
N SER A 368 -11.59 35.56 -13.96
CA SER A 368 -11.25 36.98 -14.08
C SER A 368 -12.27 37.88 -13.39
N GLN A 369 -13.56 37.62 -13.56
CA GLN A 369 -14.64 38.39 -12.94
C GLN A 369 -14.58 38.30 -11.42
N GLU A 370 -14.43 37.09 -10.88
CA GLU A 370 -14.36 36.86 -9.43
C GLU A 370 -13.08 37.46 -8.84
N ALA A 371 -11.93 37.27 -9.50
CA ALA A 371 -10.66 37.85 -9.05
C ALA A 371 -10.70 39.38 -9.02
N LEU A 372 -11.18 40.03 -10.08
CA LEU A 372 -11.32 41.50 -10.10
C LEU A 372 -12.35 42.00 -9.07
N THR A 373 -13.42 41.23 -8.83
CA THR A 373 -14.39 41.54 -7.77
C THR A 373 -13.73 41.47 -6.39
N ASN A 374 -12.88 40.48 -6.16
CA ASN A 374 -12.15 40.32 -4.91
C ASN A 374 -11.17 41.48 -4.70
N VAL A 375 -10.41 41.88 -5.73
CA VAL A 375 -9.54 43.06 -5.68
C VAL A 375 -10.35 44.31 -5.30
N ALA A 376 -11.46 44.56 -6.00
CA ALA A 376 -12.29 45.74 -5.79
C ALA A 376 -12.98 45.80 -4.41
N ARG A 377 -13.13 44.66 -3.72
CA ARG A 377 -13.79 44.58 -2.41
C ARG A 377 -12.82 44.48 -1.24
N HIS A 378 -11.69 43.82 -1.43
CA HIS A 378 -10.83 43.36 -0.34
C HIS A 378 -9.41 43.92 -0.40
N ALA A 379 -8.85 44.17 -1.58
CA ALA A 379 -7.42 44.44 -1.69
C ALA A 379 -7.01 45.85 -1.27
N GLN A 380 -7.91 46.85 -1.31
CA GLN A 380 -7.54 48.27 -1.15
C GLN A 380 -6.39 48.70 -2.10
N ALA A 381 -6.28 48.04 -3.25
CA ALA A 381 -5.22 48.20 -4.22
C ALA A 381 -5.31 49.53 -4.99
N SER A 382 -4.17 50.09 -5.36
CA SER A 382 -4.04 51.23 -6.27
C SER A 382 -3.90 50.76 -7.73
N GLU A 383 -3.34 49.57 -7.97
CA GLU A 383 -3.19 48.96 -9.30
C GLU A 383 -3.61 47.48 -9.27
N ALA A 384 -4.28 47.06 -10.35
CA ALA A 384 -4.63 45.67 -10.59
C ALA A 384 -4.37 45.32 -12.05
N ARG A 385 -3.71 44.19 -12.29
CA ARG A 385 -3.32 43.72 -13.62
C ARG A 385 -3.86 42.32 -13.86
N LEU A 386 -4.65 42.19 -14.93
CA LEU A 386 -5.05 40.90 -15.49
C LEU A 386 -4.11 40.57 -16.65
N SER A 387 -3.46 39.41 -16.60
CA SER A 387 -2.65 38.88 -17.69
C SER A 387 -3.19 37.55 -18.20
N VAL A 388 -3.25 37.42 -19.52
CA VAL A 388 -3.59 36.18 -20.21
C VAL A 388 -2.57 35.96 -21.33
N ARG A 389 -1.91 34.83 -21.31
CA ARG A 389 -0.99 34.40 -22.36
C ARG A 389 -1.39 33.02 -22.85
N ILE A 390 -1.59 32.88 -24.15
CA ILE A 390 -1.88 31.59 -24.77
C ILE A 390 -0.67 31.15 -25.59
N VAL A 391 -0.19 29.92 -25.36
CA VAL A 391 0.98 29.38 -26.05
C VAL A 391 0.63 28.01 -26.64
N ARG A 392 0.81 27.88 -27.95
CA ARG A 392 0.75 26.59 -28.65
C ARG A 392 2.11 26.27 -29.26
N VAL A 393 2.60 25.07 -29.02
CA VAL A 393 3.80 24.56 -29.69
C VAL A 393 3.43 24.13 -31.12
N PRO A 394 4.20 24.49 -32.16
CA PRO A 394 3.90 24.08 -33.53
C PRO A 394 3.71 22.56 -33.66
N GLY A 395 2.60 22.15 -34.26
CA GLY A 395 2.25 20.73 -34.45
C GLY A 395 1.62 20.04 -33.23
N ALA A 396 1.49 20.71 -32.08
CA ALA A 396 0.77 20.17 -30.93
C ALA A 396 -0.75 20.29 -31.12
N THR A 397 -1.48 19.24 -30.70
CA THR A 397 -2.95 19.23 -30.61
C THR A 397 -3.47 19.94 -29.35
N THR A 398 -2.58 20.21 -28.40
CA THR A 398 -2.86 20.90 -27.14
C THR A 398 -2.11 22.23 -27.05
N ALA A 399 -2.71 23.18 -26.34
CA ALA A 399 -2.15 24.48 -26.02
C ALA A 399 -2.29 24.76 -24.52
N LEU A 400 -1.54 25.75 -24.04
CA LEU A 400 -1.57 26.20 -22.65
C LEU A 400 -2.07 27.64 -22.59
N LEU A 401 -2.99 27.92 -21.67
CA LEU A 401 -3.40 29.28 -21.30
C LEU A 401 -2.88 29.59 -19.89
N ASP A 402 -1.93 30.52 -19.81
CA ASP A 402 -1.44 31.11 -18.57
C ASP A 402 -2.30 32.34 -18.23
N TRP A 403 -2.96 32.31 -17.08
CA TRP A 403 -3.79 33.39 -16.56
C TRP A 403 -3.23 33.90 -15.24
N ALA A 404 -3.17 35.21 -15.02
CA ALA A 404 -2.88 35.76 -13.71
C ALA A 404 -3.64 37.05 -13.41
N VAL A 405 -3.94 37.27 -12.13
CA VAL A 405 -4.39 38.56 -11.61
C VAL A 405 -3.45 38.96 -10.48
N GLU A 406 -2.87 40.15 -10.59
CA GLU A 406 -1.94 40.72 -9.63
C GLU A 406 -2.46 42.08 -9.15
N ASP A 407 -2.41 42.31 -7.84
CA ASP A 407 -2.74 43.60 -7.21
C ASP A 407 -1.63 44.05 -6.25
N ASP A 408 -1.58 45.35 -5.97
CA ASP A 408 -0.65 45.98 -5.02
C ASP A 408 -1.29 46.27 -3.64
N GLY A 409 -2.36 45.54 -3.32
CA GLY A 409 -3.16 45.74 -2.12
C GLY A 409 -2.63 45.05 -0.86
N CYS A 410 -3.52 44.78 0.09
CA CYS A 410 -3.18 44.22 1.40
C CYS A 410 -2.92 42.69 1.45
N GLY A 411 -2.87 42.00 0.31
CA GLY A 411 -2.53 40.56 0.28
C GLY A 411 -3.52 39.68 1.06
N LEU A 412 -3.08 38.48 1.45
CA LEU A 412 -3.85 37.55 2.30
C LEU A 412 -3.14 37.36 3.64
N ASP A 413 -3.80 37.71 4.75
CA ASP A 413 -3.22 37.66 6.11
C ASP A 413 -2.97 36.23 6.65
N ASP A 414 -3.53 35.17 6.04
CA ASP A 414 -3.41 33.80 6.54
C ASP A 414 -3.70 32.74 5.45
N ALA A 415 -3.02 31.58 5.50
CA ALA A 415 -3.29 30.43 4.63
C ALA A 415 -4.73 29.89 4.80
N GLY A 416 -5.33 30.09 5.99
CA GLY A 416 -6.73 29.76 6.26
C GLY A 416 -7.74 30.71 5.61
N ALA A 417 -7.35 31.89 5.14
CA ALA A 417 -8.25 32.79 4.39
C ALA A 417 -8.63 32.18 3.03
N TRP A 418 -7.73 31.39 2.43
CA TRP A 418 -7.98 30.67 1.17
C TRP A 418 -9.13 29.66 1.28
N GLN A 419 -9.36 29.09 2.47
CA GLN A 419 -10.36 28.07 2.72
C GLN A 419 -11.72 28.63 3.18
N ARG A 420 -11.78 29.89 3.64
CA ARG A 420 -12.98 30.49 4.26
C ARG A 420 -13.84 31.33 3.31
N GLY A 421 -13.27 31.83 2.21
CA GLY A 421 -13.96 32.69 1.26
C GLY A 421 -14.65 31.92 0.12
N ASN A 422 -15.97 32.06 -0.01
CA ASN A 422 -16.74 31.44 -1.10
C ASN A 422 -16.24 31.81 -2.51
N GLY A 423 -15.64 33.00 -2.68
CA GLY A 423 -15.13 33.48 -3.98
C GLY A 423 -13.85 32.77 -4.45
N LEU A 424 -12.86 32.61 -3.57
CA LEU A 424 -11.59 31.94 -3.90
C LEU A 424 -11.76 30.43 -4.07
N ALA A 425 -12.66 29.80 -3.29
CA ALA A 425 -13.06 28.41 -3.48
C ALA A 425 -13.69 28.21 -4.87
N GLY A 426 -14.56 29.12 -5.30
CA GLY A 426 -15.16 29.10 -6.63
C GLY A 426 -14.15 29.23 -7.78
N VAL A 427 -13.12 30.09 -7.64
CA VAL A 427 -12.03 30.19 -8.63
C VAL A 427 -11.26 28.86 -8.71
N LYS A 428 -10.93 28.27 -7.56
CA LYS A 428 -10.20 27.01 -7.46
C LYS A 428 -10.94 25.85 -8.13
N ASP A 429 -12.20 25.65 -7.77
CA ASP A 429 -13.02 24.56 -8.30
C ASP A 429 -13.20 24.66 -9.82
N ARG A 430 -13.30 25.88 -10.36
CA ARG A 430 -13.42 26.14 -11.80
C ARG A 430 -12.13 25.84 -12.56
N VAL A 431 -10.98 26.28 -12.05
CA VAL A 431 -9.67 25.98 -12.66
C VAL A 431 -9.44 24.47 -12.69
N TRP A 432 -9.72 23.77 -11.58
CA TRP A 432 -9.59 22.32 -11.51
C TRP A 432 -10.58 21.57 -12.41
N SER A 433 -11.83 22.04 -12.52
CA SER A 433 -12.82 21.45 -13.42
C SER A 433 -12.41 21.57 -14.90
N ALA A 434 -11.65 22.61 -15.25
CA ALA A 434 -11.05 22.79 -16.57
C ALA A 434 -9.70 22.05 -16.75
N GLY A 435 -9.27 21.25 -15.77
CA GLY A 435 -8.02 20.48 -15.82
C GLY A 435 -6.74 21.31 -15.63
N GLY A 436 -6.86 22.53 -15.09
CA GLY A 436 -5.74 23.41 -14.80
C GLY A 436 -5.30 23.40 -13.34
N ASP A 437 -4.18 24.06 -13.08
CA ASP A 437 -3.62 24.27 -11.74
C ASP A 437 -3.75 25.74 -11.32
N LEU A 438 -4.02 25.99 -10.03
CA LEU A 438 -4.10 27.33 -9.44
C LEU A 438 -3.08 27.48 -8.31
N GLU A 439 -2.26 28.51 -8.41
CA GLU A 439 -1.26 28.93 -7.42
C GLU A 439 -1.55 30.36 -6.97
N TRP A 440 -1.16 30.71 -5.75
CA TRP A 440 -1.10 32.10 -5.31
C TRP A 440 0.24 32.38 -4.66
N GLN A 441 0.66 33.63 -4.77
CA GLN A 441 1.88 34.12 -4.14
C GLN A 441 1.70 35.59 -3.76
N PRO A 442 2.45 36.09 -2.77
CA PRO A 442 2.58 37.52 -2.56
C PRO A 442 3.08 38.21 -3.84
N ALA A 443 2.45 39.32 -4.23
CA ALA A 443 2.85 40.12 -5.38
C ALA A 443 4.26 40.68 -5.17
N SER A 444 5.08 40.66 -6.22
CA SER A 444 6.49 41.05 -6.12
C SER A 444 6.68 42.58 -6.10
N THR A 445 5.64 43.35 -6.41
CA THR A 445 5.69 44.81 -6.44
C THR A 445 5.41 45.39 -5.06
N ALA A 446 6.47 45.56 -4.27
CA ALA A 446 6.44 46.47 -3.13
C ALA A 446 6.38 47.92 -3.66
N ALA A 447 5.15 48.44 -3.85
CA ALA A 447 4.96 49.88 -3.95
C ALA A 447 4.94 50.46 -2.53
N SER A 448 5.84 51.41 -2.32
CA SER A 448 6.10 52.10 -1.06
C SER A 448 4.82 52.72 -0.46
N GLY A 449 4.19 52.05 0.50
CA GLY A 449 3.11 52.64 1.30
C GLY A 449 2.32 51.65 2.13
N ALA A 450 2.69 51.51 3.42
CA ALA A 450 1.92 50.99 4.57
C ALA A 450 1.12 49.65 4.50
N GLY A 451 0.87 49.05 3.33
CA GLY A 451 0.27 47.73 3.15
C GLY A 451 1.33 46.67 2.88
N GLY A 452 1.08 45.41 3.28
CA GLY A 452 1.95 44.27 2.98
C GLY A 452 2.10 44.00 1.47
N PRO A 453 2.81 42.93 1.07
CA PRO A 453 2.87 42.54 -0.33
C PRO A 453 1.45 42.18 -0.81
N GLY A 454 1.03 42.72 -1.96
CA GLY A 454 -0.27 42.44 -2.57
C GLY A 454 -0.44 40.98 -2.97
N LEU A 455 -1.49 40.64 -3.73
CA LEU A 455 -1.77 39.25 -4.10
C LEU A 455 -1.54 39.01 -5.59
N LYS A 456 -0.91 37.88 -5.93
CA LYS A 456 -0.90 37.33 -7.28
C LYS A 456 -1.55 35.96 -7.30
N LEU A 457 -2.65 35.84 -8.04
CA LEU A 457 -3.30 34.58 -8.39
C LEU A 457 -2.81 34.16 -9.78
N HIS A 458 -2.40 32.91 -9.94
CA HIS A 458 -1.85 32.38 -11.19
C HIS A 458 -2.46 31.01 -11.51
N ALA A 459 -3.04 30.87 -12.70
CA ALA A 459 -3.64 29.63 -13.17
C ALA A 459 -3.06 29.19 -14.52
N ARG A 460 -2.84 27.88 -14.67
CA ARG A 460 -2.36 27.25 -15.91
C ARG A 460 -3.40 26.28 -16.41
N LEU A 461 -3.99 26.55 -17.58
CA LEU A 461 -5.12 25.82 -18.13
C LEU A 461 -4.71 25.13 -19.44
N PRO A 462 -4.46 23.81 -19.44
CA PRO A 462 -4.24 23.07 -20.67
C PRO A 462 -5.56 22.87 -21.42
N PHE A 463 -5.54 22.96 -22.75
CA PHE A 463 -6.74 22.72 -23.56
C PHE A 463 -6.39 22.14 -24.93
N ALA A 464 -7.35 21.40 -25.51
CA ALA A 464 -7.26 20.94 -26.89
C ALA A 464 -7.70 22.06 -27.84
N VAL A 465 -6.89 22.35 -28.85
CA VAL A 465 -7.20 23.36 -29.87
C VAL A 465 -8.15 22.75 -30.89
N ILE A 466 -9.22 23.46 -31.23
CA ILE A 466 -10.14 23.06 -32.29
C ILE A 466 -9.65 23.72 -33.59
N ASP A 467 -9.19 22.91 -34.54
CA ASP A 467 -8.66 23.35 -35.83
C ASP A 467 -9.72 23.11 -36.91
N ASP A 468 -10.21 24.19 -37.53
CA ASP A 468 -11.19 24.16 -38.63
C ASP A 468 -10.57 23.66 -39.97
N GLY A 469 -9.26 23.34 -39.98
CA GLY A 469 -8.47 23.02 -41.17
C GLY A 469 -8.26 21.53 -41.49
N SER A 470 -8.78 20.59 -40.71
CA SER A 470 -8.60 19.15 -41.02
C SER A 470 -9.73 18.59 -41.91
N ASN A 471 -9.44 18.59 -43.21
CA ASN A 471 -9.95 17.71 -44.26
C ASN A 471 -11.00 16.66 -43.79
N VAL A 472 -12.28 16.93 -44.05
CA VAL A 472 -13.36 15.94 -44.02
C VAL A 472 -13.13 14.97 -45.18
N ASN A 473 -12.22 14.00 -45.00
CA ASN A 473 -12.08 12.77 -45.77
C ASN A 473 -10.87 11.95 -45.28
N ASN A 474 -11.00 11.29 -44.12
CA ASN A 474 -10.35 10.00 -43.87
C ASN A 474 -10.78 9.41 -42.51
N LEU A 475 -12.03 8.94 -42.45
CA LEU A 475 -12.44 7.89 -41.52
C LEU A 475 -12.95 6.72 -42.36
N SER A 476 -12.01 6.09 -43.08
CA SER A 476 -12.21 4.70 -43.52
C SER A 476 -11.91 3.81 -42.32
N ALA A 477 -12.91 3.00 -41.95
CA ALA A 477 -12.88 2.05 -40.85
C ALA A 477 -11.63 1.15 -40.84
N PRO A 478 -11.14 0.68 -39.69
CA PRO A 478 -10.10 -0.32 -39.63
C PRO A 478 -10.67 -1.68 -40.07
N THR A 479 -10.23 -2.16 -41.23
CA THR A 479 -10.44 -3.53 -41.71
C THR A 479 -9.81 -4.54 -40.75
N SER A 480 -10.64 -5.42 -40.22
CA SER A 480 -10.26 -6.64 -39.53
C SER A 480 -9.68 -7.64 -40.53
N ALA A 481 -8.36 -7.82 -40.57
CA ALA A 481 -7.72 -8.97 -41.22
C ALA A 481 -6.21 -9.02 -40.89
N GLU A 482 -5.84 -9.50 -39.70
CA GLU A 482 -4.51 -10.10 -39.49
C GLU A 482 -4.53 -11.06 -38.29
N GLN A 483 -5.24 -12.17 -38.45
CA GLN A 483 -5.14 -13.34 -37.60
C GLN A 483 -5.14 -14.59 -38.49
N GLU A 484 -4.06 -14.75 -39.25
CA GLU A 484 -3.67 -16.04 -39.83
C GLU A 484 -2.25 -15.90 -40.38
N ARG A 485 -1.28 -16.39 -39.61
CA ARG A 485 0.05 -16.92 -40.01
C ARG A 485 1.09 -16.68 -38.93
N THR A 486 1.13 -17.56 -37.95
CA THR A 486 2.40 -18.15 -37.53
C THR A 486 2.13 -19.59 -37.10
N SER A 487 2.63 -20.49 -37.94
CA SER A 487 2.99 -21.86 -37.61
C SER A 487 4.25 -21.88 -36.76
#